data_AF-L5LTE9-F1
#
_entry.id   AF-L5LTE9-F1
#
_cell.length_a   1.000
_cell.length_b   1.000
_cell.length_c   1.000
_cell.angle_alpha   90.00
_cell.angle_beta   90.00
_cell.angle_gamma   90.00
#
_symmetry.space_group_name_H-M   'P 1'
#
loop_
_entity.id
_entity.type
_entity.pdbx_description
1 polymer ?
#
loop_
_entity_poly.entity_id
_entity_poly.type
_entity_poly.pdbx_seq_one_letter_code
_entity_poly.pdbx_strand_id
1 'polypeptide(L)'
;MEKLKKRVLEYLAVRQLKNNLKGPILCFVGPPGVGKTSVGRSVAKTLGREFHRIALGGVCDQSDIRGHSVTLSVFLQSVGVRGRAQGSVLPPGLPTSHAEQSQRLAAAAEFVPWSHRDGSVSPPPQVLDPEQNHNFTDHYLNVAFDLSQVLFIATANTTATIPAALLDRMEVIQVPGYTQEEKIEIAHRHLIPKQLDQHGLTPQQLQIPPATTLGIITRYTREAGVRSLDRKLGAICRAVAVKVAEGPHREAKLERADTMEAEASGSFDLLDNTDIHLHFPAGAVTKDGPSAGVTIVTCLASLFSGRLVRSDVAMTGEITLRGLVLPVGGIKDKVLAAHRAGLKRVILPQRNEKDLEEIPGNVRRDLSFVTASCLDEVLNAAFDGGFSVKARPGLLNSKL
;
A
#
# COMPACT_ATOMS: atom_id res chain seq x y z
N MET A 1 -3.04 -10.62 10.73
CA MET A 1 -3.79 -11.42 9.72
C MET A 1 -5.01 -12.20 10.25
N GLU A 2 -5.08 -12.53 11.55
CA GLU A 2 -6.19 -13.34 12.09
C GLU A 2 -7.56 -12.67 11.98
N LYS A 3 -7.64 -11.36 12.25
CA LYS A 3 -8.89 -10.59 12.09
C LYS A 3 -9.50 -10.70 10.69
N LEU A 4 -8.65 -10.67 9.66
CA LEU A 4 -9.09 -10.80 8.27
C LEU A 4 -9.63 -12.20 7.98
N LYS A 5 -8.92 -13.25 8.42
CA LYS A 5 -9.37 -14.64 8.25
C LYS A 5 -10.71 -14.87 8.94
N LYS A 6 -10.87 -14.36 10.17
CA LYS A 6 -12.12 -14.45 10.93
C LYS A 6 -13.28 -13.81 10.18
N ARG A 7 -13.10 -12.58 9.67
CA ARG A 7 -14.10 -11.87 8.86
C ARG A 7 -14.48 -12.63 7.58
N VAL A 8 -13.50 -13.20 6.88
CA VAL A 8 -13.76 -14.01 5.68
C VAL A 8 -14.54 -15.29 6.05
N LEU A 9 -14.21 -15.95 7.16
CA LEU A 9 -14.95 -17.12 7.63
C LEU A 9 -16.38 -16.78 8.05
N GLU A 10 -16.59 -15.66 8.75
CA GLU A 10 -17.93 -15.16 9.10
C GLU A 10 -18.77 -14.93 7.84
N TYR A 11 -18.21 -14.26 6.83
CA TYR A 11 -18.86 -14.03 5.54
C TYR A 11 -19.24 -15.35 4.85
N LEU A 12 -18.31 -16.32 4.80
CA LEU A 12 -18.56 -17.62 4.17
C LEU A 12 -19.61 -18.44 4.94
N ALA A 13 -19.59 -18.39 6.27
CA ALA A 13 -20.54 -19.12 7.12
C ALA A 13 -21.98 -18.60 6.93
N VAL A 14 -22.17 -17.27 6.95
CA VAL A 14 -23.48 -16.65 6.71
C VAL A 14 -23.99 -17.02 5.31
N ARG A 15 -23.10 -17.09 4.33
CA ARG A 15 -23.46 -17.45 2.96
C ARG A 15 -23.84 -18.92 2.80
N GLN A 16 -23.14 -19.83 3.49
CA GLN A 16 -23.48 -21.25 3.50
C GLN A 16 -24.87 -21.48 4.11
N LEU A 17 -25.24 -20.73 5.15
CA LEU A 17 -26.55 -20.85 5.79
C LEU A 17 -27.70 -20.31 4.93
N LYS A 18 -27.48 -19.25 4.14
CA LYS A 18 -28.54 -18.63 3.33
C LYS A 18 -28.91 -19.40 2.06
N ASN A 19 -28.13 -20.40 1.64
CA ASN A 19 -28.31 -21.18 0.39
C ASN A 19 -28.58 -20.35 -0.89
N ASN A 20 -28.32 -19.04 -0.85
CA ASN A 20 -28.63 -18.10 -1.91
C ASN A 20 -27.45 -17.15 -2.07
N LEU A 21 -26.95 -16.99 -3.30
CA LEU A 21 -25.71 -16.25 -3.59
C LEU A 21 -25.91 -14.73 -3.62
N LYS A 22 -27.14 -14.25 -3.39
CA LYS A 22 -27.52 -12.85 -3.18
C LYS A 22 -27.01 -12.34 -1.83
N GLY A 23 -25.70 -12.10 -1.75
CA GLY A 23 -25.02 -11.49 -0.61
C GLY A 23 -24.15 -10.31 -1.05
N PRO A 24 -23.72 -9.45 -0.12
CA PRO A 24 -22.86 -8.32 -0.44
C PRO A 24 -21.55 -8.80 -1.07
N ILE A 25 -21.01 -8.01 -2.00
CA ILE A 25 -19.75 -8.33 -2.69
C ILE A 25 -18.60 -8.15 -1.71
N LEU A 26 -17.72 -9.14 -1.60
CA LEU A 26 -16.56 -9.04 -0.70
C LEU A 26 -15.53 -8.06 -1.27
N CYS A 27 -15.21 -6.98 -0.56
CA CYS A 27 -14.26 -5.96 -1.04
C CYS A 27 -13.05 -5.84 -0.11
N PHE A 28 -11.87 -6.27 -0.56
CA PHE A 28 -10.62 -6.10 0.18
C PHE A 28 -9.97 -4.76 -0.12
N VAL A 29 -9.83 -3.90 0.89
CA VAL A 29 -9.23 -2.57 0.75
C VAL A 29 -7.95 -2.47 1.55
N GLY A 30 -6.87 -1.95 0.96
CA GLY A 30 -5.63 -1.70 1.70
C GLY A 30 -4.47 -1.30 0.81
N PRO A 31 -3.27 -1.06 1.36
CA PRO A 31 -2.11 -0.64 0.57
C PRO A 31 -1.73 -1.63 -0.55
N PRO A 32 -1.01 -1.20 -1.59
CA PRO A 32 -0.52 -2.12 -2.62
C PRO A 32 0.48 -3.12 -2.03
N GLY A 33 0.45 -4.37 -2.53
CA GLY A 33 1.40 -5.39 -2.11
C GLY A 33 1.08 -6.10 -0.79
N VAL A 34 -0.10 -5.91 -0.21
CA VAL A 34 -0.58 -6.63 1.00
C VAL A 34 -1.28 -7.96 0.69
N GLY A 35 -1.08 -8.51 -0.52
CA GLY A 35 -1.58 -9.84 -0.86
C GLY A 35 -3.10 -9.97 -1.06
N LYS A 36 -3.84 -8.88 -1.29
CA LYS A 36 -5.31 -8.92 -1.51
C LYS A 36 -5.75 -9.96 -2.55
N THR A 37 -5.08 -9.98 -3.71
CA THR A 37 -5.29 -10.97 -4.78
C THR A 37 -4.98 -12.40 -4.33
N SER A 38 -3.92 -12.56 -3.53
CA SER A 38 -3.49 -13.87 -3.01
C SER A 38 -4.52 -14.43 -2.04
N VAL A 39 -5.10 -13.56 -1.20
CA VAL A 39 -6.23 -13.91 -0.32
C VAL A 39 -7.44 -14.35 -1.14
N GLY A 40 -7.82 -13.60 -2.19
CA GLY A 40 -8.92 -13.98 -3.08
C GLY A 40 -8.69 -15.36 -3.74
N ARG A 41 -7.47 -15.62 -4.20
CA ARG A 41 -7.08 -16.93 -4.76
C ARG A 41 -7.19 -18.06 -3.73
N SER A 42 -6.76 -17.80 -2.50
CA SER A 42 -6.88 -18.78 -1.41
C SER A 42 -8.34 -19.08 -1.09
N VAL A 43 -9.22 -18.07 -1.07
CA VAL A 43 -10.66 -18.25 -0.84
C VAL A 43 -11.27 -19.12 -1.94
N ALA A 44 -10.98 -18.83 -3.21
CA ALA A 44 -11.47 -19.63 -4.32
C ALA A 44 -11.01 -21.10 -4.24
N LYS A 45 -9.71 -21.33 -3.95
CA LYS A 45 -9.14 -22.68 -3.77
C LYS A 45 -9.84 -23.44 -2.64
N THR A 46 -10.09 -22.81 -1.49
CA THR A 46 -10.77 -23.45 -0.36
C THR A 46 -12.23 -23.79 -0.68
N LEU A 47 -12.90 -22.97 -1.50
CA LEU A 47 -14.26 -23.21 -1.94
C LEU A 47 -14.37 -24.23 -3.08
N GLY A 48 -13.24 -24.79 -3.55
CA GLY A 48 -13.21 -25.67 -4.71
C GLY A 48 -13.65 -24.97 -6.00
N ARG A 49 -13.45 -23.64 -6.07
CA ARG A 49 -13.86 -22.81 -7.20
C ARG A 49 -12.66 -22.39 -8.03
N GLU A 50 -12.82 -22.34 -9.35
CA GLU A 50 -11.80 -21.78 -10.22
C GLU A 50 -11.65 -20.28 -9.99
N PHE A 51 -10.41 -19.83 -9.91
CA PHE A 51 -10.07 -18.43 -9.67
C PHE A 51 -9.69 -17.76 -10.99
N HIS A 52 -10.49 -16.78 -11.38
CA HIS A 52 -10.20 -15.92 -12.52
C HIS A 52 -10.00 -14.48 -12.06
N ARG A 53 -8.96 -13.83 -12.58
CA ARG A 53 -8.61 -12.45 -12.26
C ARG A 53 -9.00 -11.54 -13.41
N ILE A 54 -9.87 -10.57 -13.15
CA ILE A 54 -10.22 -9.51 -14.09
C ILE A 54 -9.56 -8.22 -13.60
N ALA A 55 -8.67 -7.64 -14.40
CA ALA A 55 -8.06 -6.36 -14.09
C ALA A 55 -8.95 -5.25 -14.64
N LEU A 56 -9.65 -4.52 -13.77
CA LEU A 56 -10.46 -3.36 -14.15
C LEU A 56 -9.67 -2.04 -14.07
N GLY A 57 -8.34 -2.14 -13.91
CA GLY A 57 -7.46 -0.99 -13.79
C GLY A 57 -7.13 -0.35 -15.12
N GLY A 58 -7.46 0.93 -15.27
CA GLY A 58 -7.21 1.68 -16.51
C GLY A 58 -8.29 1.48 -17.58
N VAL A 59 -9.42 0.88 -17.23
CA VAL A 59 -10.61 0.85 -18.09
C VAL A 59 -11.20 2.25 -18.13
N CYS A 60 -11.10 2.90 -19.29
CA CYS A 60 -11.56 4.27 -19.51
C CYS A 60 -12.93 4.34 -20.19
N ASP A 61 -13.43 3.21 -20.71
CA ASP A 61 -14.68 3.16 -21.45
C ASP A 61 -15.63 2.08 -20.92
N GLN A 62 -16.91 2.39 -20.84
CA GLN A 62 -17.96 1.45 -20.47
C GLN A 62 -18.02 0.27 -21.46
N SER A 63 -17.53 0.50 -22.69
CA SER A 63 -17.36 -0.48 -23.77
C SER A 63 -16.35 -1.59 -23.46
N ASP A 64 -15.37 -1.38 -22.57
CA ASP A 64 -14.41 -2.44 -22.18
C ASP A 64 -15.07 -3.54 -21.33
N ILE A 65 -16.19 -3.21 -20.69
CA ILE A 65 -16.98 -4.14 -19.86
C ILE A 65 -18.29 -4.48 -20.55
N ARG A 66 -18.78 -3.64 -21.47
CA ARG A 66 -19.85 -3.97 -22.41
C ARG A 66 -19.28 -4.20 -23.81
N GLY A 67 -18.73 -5.39 -24.03
CA GLY A 67 -18.65 -6.00 -25.36
C GLY A 67 -17.89 -5.29 -26.48
N HIS A 68 -16.91 -4.43 -26.22
CA HIS A 68 -15.95 -4.02 -27.27
C HIS A 68 -14.52 -4.49 -26.96
N SER A 69 -14.16 -4.69 -25.70
CA SER A 69 -12.88 -5.29 -25.33
C SER A 69 -12.99 -6.81 -25.25
N VAL A 70 -12.12 -7.48 -25.99
CA VAL A 70 -11.89 -8.93 -26.01
C VAL A 70 -11.79 -9.52 -24.59
N THR A 71 -11.43 -8.73 -23.58
CA THR A 71 -11.15 -9.17 -22.21
C THR A 71 -12.34 -9.78 -21.48
N LEU A 72 -13.53 -9.16 -21.49
CA LEU A 72 -14.69 -9.71 -20.78
C LEU A 72 -15.35 -10.84 -21.57
N SER A 73 -15.40 -10.72 -22.90
CA SER A 73 -15.95 -11.77 -23.77
C SER A 73 -15.09 -13.04 -23.72
N VAL A 74 -13.76 -12.91 -23.69
CA VAL A 74 -12.84 -14.05 -23.46
C VAL A 74 -13.01 -14.63 -22.07
N PHE A 75 -13.22 -13.81 -21.04
CA PHE A 75 -13.55 -14.31 -19.70
C PHE A 75 -14.88 -15.09 -19.70
N LEU A 76 -15.96 -14.55 -20.28
CA LEU A 76 -17.26 -15.23 -20.34
C LEU A 76 -17.19 -16.55 -21.13
N GLN A 77 -16.39 -16.58 -22.21
CA GLN A 77 -16.11 -17.78 -22.99
C GLN A 77 -15.23 -18.80 -22.23
N SER A 78 -14.18 -18.35 -21.53
CA SER A 78 -13.29 -19.24 -20.76
C SER A 78 -13.96 -19.83 -19.54
N VAL A 79 -14.92 -19.11 -18.98
CA VAL A 79 -15.67 -19.47 -17.78
C VAL A 79 -16.85 -20.40 -18.10
N GLY A 80 -17.11 -20.69 -19.38
CA GLY A 80 -18.15 -21.62 -19.82
C GLY A 80 -19.57 -21.18 -19.43
N VAL A 81 -19.79 -19.87 -19.26
CA VAL A 81 -21.12 -19.35 -18.90
C VAL A 81 -22.05 -19.56 -20.09
N ARG A 82 -23.12 -20.32 -19.88
CA ARG A 82 -24.08 -20.64 -20.94
C ARG A 82 -24.87 -19.39 -21.29
N GLY A 83 -24.65 -18.90 -22.50
CA GLY A 83 -25.46 -17.83 -23.05
C GLY A 83 -26.80 -18.33 -23.57
N ARG A 84 -27.90 -17.66 -23.23
CA ARG A 84 -29.21 -17.87 -23.88
C ARG A 84 -29.27 -17.04 -25.16
N ALA A 85 -28.99 -17.65 -26.31
CA ALA A 85 -29.18 -17.00 -27.60
C ALA A 85 -30.67 -16.76 -27.86
N GLN A 86 -31.07 -15.49 -27.98
CA GLN A 86 -32.39 -15.13 -28.50
C GLN A 86 -32.37 -15.23 -30.01
N GLY A 87 -32.80 -16.39 -30.53
CA GLY A 87 -33.01 -16.60 -31.96
C GLY A 87 -31.72 -16.84 -32.76
N SER A 88 -31.80 -17.83 -33.64
CA SER A 88 -30.81 -18.23 -34.67
C SER A 88 -29.56 -19.02 -34.24
N VAL A 89 -29.56 -20.28 -34.71
CA VAL A 89 -28.48 -21.21 -35.05
C VAL A 89 -27.14 -21.05 -34.30
N LEU A 90 -26.89 -21.97 -33.35
CA LEU A 90 -25.55 -22.24 -32.82
C LEU A 90 -24.58 -22.60 -33.95
N PRO A 91 -23.38 -21.99 -34.04
CA PRO A 91 -22.32 -22.52 -34.89
C PRO A 91 -21.94 -23.94 -34.39
N PRO A 92 -21.77 -24.92 -35.30
CA PRO A 92 -21.49 -26.30 -34.91
C PRO A 92 -20.04 -26.38 -34.40
N GLY A 93 -19.85 -26.69 -33.12
CA GLY A 93 -18.52 -26.90 -32.55
C GLY A 93 -18.36 -26.70 -31.04
N LEU A 94 -19.35 -26.13 -30.34
CA LEU A 94 -19.29 -26.00 -28.88
C LEU A 94 -19.73 -27.32 -28.22
N PRO A 95 -18.83 -28.04 -27.51
CA PRO A 95 -19.18 -29.30 -26.85
C PRO A 95 -20.24 -29.06 -25.76
N THR A 96 -21.33 -29.81 -25.86
CA THR A 96 -22.54 -29.73 -25.03
C THR A 96 -22.39 -30.30 -23.60
N SER A 97 -21.17 -30.61 -23.15
CA SER A 97 -20.88 -31.39 -21.93
C SER A 97 -20.37 -30.57 -20.73
N HIS A 98 -20.75 -29.30 -20.56
CA HIS A 98 -20.17 -28.42 -19.52
C HIS A 98 -21.18 -27.80 -18.52
N ALA A 99 -22.38 -28.36 -18.38
CA ALA A 99 -23.41 -27.84 -17.47
C ALA A 99 -23.04 -27.86 -15.97
N GLU A 100 -22.02 -28.62 -15.56
CA GLU A 100 -21.59 -28.71 -14.15
C GLU A 100 -20.54 -27.68 -13.73
N GLN A 101 -19.90 -26.96 -14.66
CA GLN A 101 -18.77 -26.08 -14.34
C GLN A 101 -19.16 -24.67 -13.85
N SER A 102 -20.33 -24.16 -14.23
CA SER A 102 -20.77 -22.81 -13.87
C SER A 102 -21.07 -22.62 -12.37
N GLN A 103 -21.34 -23.71 -11.64
CA GLN A 103 -21.54 -23.69 -10.18
C GLN A 103 -20.24 -23.57 -9.37
N ARG A 104 -19.07 -23.74 -10.01
CA ARG A 104 -17.75 -23.82 -9.36
C ARG A 104 -16.86 -22.61 -9.64
N LEU A 105 -17.44 -21.43 -9.85
CA LEU A 105 -16.68 -20.25 -10.27
C LEU A 105 -16.58 -19.18 -9.19
N ALA A 106 -15.38 -18.67 -8.98
CA ALA A 106 -15.10 -17.48 -8.19
C ALA A 106 -14.32 -16.49 -9.06
N ALA A 107 -14.99 -15.40 -9.44
CA ALA A 107 -14.39 -14.33 -10.21
C ALA A 107 -13.91 -13.24 -9.25
N ALA A 108 -12.60 -13.04 -9.15
CA ALA A 108 -12.07 -11.87 -8.48
C ALA A 108 -11.93 -10.74 -9.50
N ALA A 109 -12.82 -9.75 -9.40
CA ALA A 109 -12.73 -8.52 -10.13
C ALA A 109 -11.85 -7.55 -9.33
N GLU A 110 -10.62 -7.30 -9.77
CA GLU A 110 -9.77 -6.31 -9.14
C GLU A 110 -10.14 -4.90 -9.62
N PHE A 111 -10.70 -4.09 -8.72
CA PHE A 111 -10.94 -2.66 -8.94
C PHE A 111 -9.68 -1.89 -8.63
N VAL A 112 -8.87 -1.61 -9.64
CA VAL A 112 -7.74 -0.68 -9.48
C VAL A 112 -8.27 0.72 -9.79
N PRO A 113 -8.16 1.69 -8.87
CA PRO A 113 -8.72 3.02 -9.09
C PRO A 113 -7.88 3.87 -10.05
N TRP A 114 -8.58 4.67 -10.86
CA TRP A 114 -8.07 5.70 -11.77
C TRP A 114 -8.20 7.09 -11.16
N SER A 115 -7.26 7.98 -11.48
CA SER A 115 -7.19 9.39 -11.09
C SER A 115 -7.96 10.28 -12.07
N HIS A 116 -8.84 11.12 -11.50
CA HIS A 116 -9.65 12.14 -12.17
C HIS A 116 -8.86 12.98 -13.18
N ARG A 117 -9.18 12.79 -14.46
CA ARG A 117 -9.27 13.85 -15.47
C ARG A 117 -10.26 13.34 -16.50
N ASP A 118 -11.42 14.00 -16.53
CA ASP A 118 -12.41 13.95 -17.59
C ASP A 118 -13.35 12.72 -17.60
N GLY A 119 -14.63 12.96 -17.26
CA GLY A 119 -15.78 12.17 -17.74
C GLY A 119 -15.91 10.71 -17.29
N SER A 120 -16.63 10.51 -16.17
CA SER A 120 -17.42 9.32 -15.80
C SER A 120 -17.23 8.00 -16.58
N VAL A 121 -16.46 7.04 -16.04
CA VAL A 121 -16.74 5.61 -16.24
C VAL A 121 -16.44 4.84 -14.95
N SER A 122 -17.52 4.36 -14.33
CA SER A 122 -17.48 3.28 -13.35
C SER A 122 -17.73 1.96 -14.08
N PRO A 123 -17.12 0.83 -13.67
CA PRO A 123 -17.54 -0.48 -14.17
C PRO A 123 -19.07 -0.60 -14.06
N PRO A 124 -19.78 -1.03 -15.11
CA PRO A 124 -21.23 -0.97 -15.15
C PRO A 124 -21.79 -1.74 -13.94
N PRO A 125 -22.55 -1.06 -13.06
CA PRO A 125 -23.03 -1.66 -11.81
C PRO A 125 -23.82 -2.95 -12.04
N GLN A 126 -24.41 -3.13 -13.22
CA GLN A 126 -25.17 -4.31 -13.66
C GLN A 126 -24.47 -5.67 -13.52
N VAL A 127 -23.15 -5.76 -13.75
CA VAL A 127 -22.43 -7.05 -13.67
C VAL A 127 -22.25 -7.49 -12.22
N LEU A 128 -21.99 -6.50 -11.37
CA LEU A 128 -21.64 -6.69 -9.97
C LEU A 128 -22.88 -6.72 -9.08
N ASP A 129 -23.96 -6.10 -9.55
CA ASP A 129 -25.22 -6.02 -8.83
C ASP A 129 -25.91 -7.40 -8.77
N PRO A 130 -26.06 -7.99 -7.56
CA PRO A 130 -26.76 -9.26 -7.38
C PRO A 130 -28.23 -9.25 -7.85
N GLU A 131 -28.83 -8.08 -8.03
CA GLU A 131 -30.19 -7.92 -8.54
C GLU A 131 -30.26 -7.97 -10.07
N GLN A 132 -29.20 -7.55 -10.77
CA GLN A 132 -29.18 -7.38 -12.23
C GLN A 132 -28.31 -8.43 -12.96
N ASN A 133 -27.48 -9.16 -12.23
CA ASN A 133 -26.52 -10.12 -12.78
C ASN A 133 -27.15 -11.39 -13.39
N HIS A 134 -28.44 -11.66 -13.16
CA HIS A 134 -29.15 -12.84 -13.65
C HIS A 134 -29.45 -12.80 -15.17
N ASN A 135 -29.42 -11.61 -15.78
CA ASN A 135 -29.70 -11.41 -17.20
C ASN A 135 -28.73 -10.38 -17.80
N PHE A 136 -27.43 -10.57 -17.53
CA PHE A 136 -26.40 -9.68 -18.07
C PHE A 136 -26.26 -9.95 -19.57
N THR A 137 -26.57 -8.95 -20.39
CA THR A 137 -26.42 -9.05 -21.85
C THR A 137 -25.13 -8.35 -22.26
N ASP A 138 -24.20 -9.12 -22.82
CA ASP A 138 -22.98 -8.58 -23.40
C ASP A 138 -23.27 -7.99 -24.78
N HIS A 139 -22.74 -6.80 -25.08
CA HIS A 139 -23.01 -6.11 -26.36
C HIS A 139 -22.28 -6.77 -27.55
N TYR A 140 -21.19 -7.51 -27.33
CA TYR A 140 -20.45 -8.19 -28.41
C TYR A 140 -21.17 -9.45 -28.84
N LEU A 141 -21.48 -10.28 -27.85
CA LEU A 141 -22.10 -11.58 -28.07
C LEU A 141 -23.61 -11.46 -28.27
N ASN A 142 -24.23 -10.36 -27.82
CA ASN A 142 -25.67 -10.10 -27.82
C ASN A 142 -26.48 -11.27 -27.24
N VAL A 143 -25.90 -11.93 -26.25
CA VAL A 143 -26.43 -13.12 -25.61
C VAL A 143 -26.53 -12.85 -24.12
N ALA A 144 -27.66 -13.24 -23.54
CA ALA A 144 -27.88 -13.11 -22.10
C ALA A 144 -27.12 -14.19 -21.33
N PHE A 145 -26.34 -13.76 -20.34
CA PHE A 145 -25.60 -14.60 -19.41
C PHE A 145 -26.17 -14.47 -17.99
N ASP A 146 -26.27 -15.59 -17.31
CA ASP A 146 -26.61 -15.64 -15.88
C ASP A 146 -25.32 -15.70 -15.05
N LEU A 147 -25.02 -14.60 -14.35
CA LEU A 147 -23.86 -14.45 -13.47
C LEU A 147 -24.25 -14.57 -11.98
N SER A 148 -25.50 -14.94 -11.67
CA SER A 148 -25.99 -15.05 -10.29
C SER A 148 -25.22 -16.09 -9.46
N GLN A 149 -24.61 -17.08 -10.12
CA GLN A 149 -23.85 -18.15 -9.47
C GLN A 149 -22.37 -17.83 -9.25
N VAL A 150 -21.90 -16.68 -9.74
CA VAL A 150 -20.51 -16.26 -9.67
C VAL A 150 -20.25 -15.54 -8.33
N LEU A 151 -19.22 -15.98 -7.60
CA LEU A 151 -18.73 -15.23 -6.45
C LEU A 151 -17.83 -14.09 -6.93
N PHE A 152 -18.26 -12.85 -6.72
CA PHE A 152 -17.46 -11.66 -6.97
C PHE A 152 -16.61 -11.29 -5.76
N ILE A 153 -15.30 -11.18 -5.95
CA ILE A 153 -14.37 -10.62 -4.97
C ILE A 153 -13.76 -9.35 -5.55
N ALA A 154 -14.04 -8.22 -4.92
CA ALA A 154 -13.47 -6.92 -5.21
C ALA A 154 -12.16 -6.70 -4.44
N THR A 155 -11.19 -6.04 -5.05
CA THR A 155 -10.01 -5.52 -4.34
C THR A 155 -9.77 -4.07 -4.72
N ALA A 156 -9.46 -3.20 -3.76
CA ALA A 156 -9.10 -1.81 -4.01
C ALA A 156 -7.94 -1.33 -3.11
N ASN A 157 -7.36 -0.18 -3.45
CA ASN A 157 -6.33 0.44 -2.62
C ASN A 157 -6.91 1.41 -1.59
N THR A 158 -7.93 2.16 -1.98
CA THR A 158 -8.67 3.10 -1.13
C THR A 158 -10.17 2.98 -1.42
N THR A 159 -11.01 3.28 -0.45
CA THR A 159 -12.47 3.36 -0.61
C THR A 159 -12.90 4.65 -1.29
N ALA A 160 -12.12 5.73 -1.17
CA ALA A 160 -12.48 7.06 -1.67
C ALA A 160 -12.70 7.12 -3.19
N THR A 161 -12.10 6.19 -3.92
CA THR A 161 -12.16 6.10 -5.38
C THR A 161 -13.28 5.17 -5.88
N ILE A 162 -14.02 4.51 -4.98
CA ILE A 162 -15.09 3.59 -5.34
C ILE A 162 -16.42 4.36 -5.32
N PRO A 163 -17.25 4.25 -6.37
CA PRO A 163 -18.57 4.88 -6.38
C PRO A 163 -19.45 4.43 -5.19
N ALA A 164 -20.17 5.37 -4.57
CA ALA A 164 -21.02 5.10 -3.41
C ALA A 164 -22.07 4.00 -3.69
N ALA A 165 -22.68 4.00 -4.88
CA ALA A 165 -23.66 3.00 -5.28
C ALA A 165 -23.13 1.56 -5.30
N LEU A 166 -21.82 1.37 -5.52
CA LEU A 166 -21.16 0.07 -5.44
C LEU A 166 -20.72 -0.24 -4.01
N LEU A 167 -20.24 0.78 -3.26
CA LEU A 167 -19.84 0.63 -1.87
C LEU A 167 -20.98 0.16 -0.98
N ASP A 168 -22.20 0.68 -1.17
CA ASP A 168 -23.38 0.30 -0.39
C ASP A 168 -23.76 -1.19 -0.57
N ARG A 169 -23.36 -1.80 -1.69
CA ARG A 169 -23.58 -3.23 -2.00
C ARG A 169 -22.36 -4.10 -1.66
N MET A 170 -21.29 -3.52 -1.13
CA MET A 170 -20.03 -4.20 -0.81
C MET A 170 -19.83 -4.37 0.70
N GLU A 171 -19.31 -5.53 1.09
CA GLU A 171 -18.76 -5.72 2.42
C GLU A 171 -17.26 -5.40 2.40
N VAL A 172 -16.91 -4.23 2.94
CA VAL A 172 -15.52 -3.74 2.95
C VAL A 172 -14.72 -4.38 4.10
N ILE A 173 -13.65 -5.08 3.74
CA ILE A 173 -12.67 -5.66 4.68
C ILE A 173 -11.33 -4.95 4.49
N GLN A 174 -10.88 -4.26 5.54
CA GLN A 174 -9.57 -3.59 5.54
C GLN A 174 -8.43 -4.59 5.73
N VAL A 175 -7.44 -4.51 4.85
CA VAL A 175 -6.21 -5.31 4.87
C VAL A 175 -5.05 -4.38 5.24
N PRO A 176 -4.60 -4.39 6.50
CA PRO A 176 -3.50 -3.53 6.93
C PRO A 176 -2.18 -3.95 6.30
N GLY A 177 -1.20 -3.03 6.33
CA GLY A 177 0.18 -3.35 6.00
C GLY A 177 0.84 -4.28 7.02
N TYR A 178 2.01 -4.80 6.67
CA TYR A 178 2.74 -5.77 7.49
C TYR A 178 3.75 -5.12 8.42
N THR A 179 4.05 -5.78 9.55
CA THR A 179 5.22 -5.47 10.40
C THR A 179 6.52 -6.00 9.77
N GLN A 180 7.68 -5.63 10.31
CA GLN A 180 8.95 -6.15 9.79
C GLN A 180 9.07 -7.66 9.99
N GLU A 181 8.67 -8.18 11.15
CA GLU A 181 8.69 -9.62 11.44
C GLU A 181 7.75 -10.38 10.50
N GLU A 182 6.54 -9.86 10.29
CA GLU A 182 5.58 -10.45 9.34
C GLU A 182 6.16 -10.48 7.91
N LYS A 183 6.86 -9.42 7.48
CA LYS A 183 7.50 -9.39 6.16
C LYS A 183 8.63 -10.40 6.02
N ILE A 184 9.44 -10.60 7.07
CA ILE A 184 10.49 -11.63 7.07
C ILE A 184 9.83 -12.99 6.89
N GLU A 185 8.79 -13.29 7.68
CA GLU A 185 8.11 -14.58 7.59
C GLU A 185 7.46 -14.81 6.23
N ILE A 186 6.80 -13.79 5.66
CA ILE A 186 6.23 -13.84 4.31
C ILE A 186 7.34 -14.05 3.26
N ALA A 187 8.49 -13.39 3.42
CA ALA A 187 9.61 -13.53 2.50
C ALA A 187 10.14 -14.97 2.50
N HIS A 188 10.41 -15.55 3.67
CA HIS A 188 10.95 -16.90 3.77
C HIS A 188 9.95 -17.99 3.38
N ARG A 189 8.67 -17.86 3.74
CA ARG A 189 7.65 -18.88 3.43
C ARG A 189 7.16 -18.83 1.98
N HIS A 190 7.14 -17.66 1.36
CA HIS A 190 6.44 -17.48 0.08
C HIS A 190 7.25 -16.77 -0.98
N LEU A 191 7.93 -15.65 -0.67
CA LEU A 191 8.60 -14.86 -1.71
C LEU A 191 9.90 -15.50 -2.19
N ILE A 192 10.79 -15.88 -1.28
CA ILE A 192 12.10 -16.46 -1.61
C ILE A 192 11.93 -17.78 -2.38
N PRO A 193 11.12 -18.77 -1.93
CA PRO A 193 10.92 -20.00 -2.68
C PRO A 193 10.36 -19.75 -4.08
N LYS A 194 9.38 -18.83 -4.18
CA LYS A 194 8.78 -18.44 -5.47
C LYS A 194 9.81 -17.78 -6.39
N GLN A 195 10.66 -16.90 -5.88
CA GLN A 195 11.68 -16.22 -6.67
C GLN A 195 12.78 -17.18 -7.13
N LEU A 196 13.17 -18.14 -6.29
CA LEU A 196 14.12 -19.19 -6.64
C LEU A 196 13.60 -20.05 -7.79
N ASP A 197 12.36 -20.55 -7.67
CA ASP A 197 11.69 -21.35 -8.69
C ASP A 197 11.57 -20.59 -10.03
N GLN A 198 11.13 -19.33 -9.99
CA GLN A 198 11.01 -18.48 -11.18
C GLN A 198 12.34 -18.21 -11.91
N HIS A 199 13.46 -18.26 -11.20
CA HIS A 199 14.79 -18.01 -11.77
C HIS A 199 15.62 -19.30 -11.92
N GLY A 200 15.02 -20.47 -11.69
CA GLY A 200 15.68 -21.77 -11.82
C GLY A 200 16.83 -21.98 -10.84
N LEU A 201 16.82 -21.31 -9.69
CA LEU A 201 17.85 -21.43 -8.66
C LEU A 201 17.47 -22.49 -7.62
N THR A 202 18.46 -23.27 -7.20
CA THR A 202 18.29 -24.23 -6.10
C THR A 202 18.54 -23.57 -4.74
N PRO A 203 17.96 -24.09 -3.65
CA PRO A 203 18.24 -23.63 -2.28
C PRO A 203 19.71 -23.78 -1.84
N GLN A 204 20.50 -24.54 -2.60
CA GLN A 204 21.95 -24.70 -2.37
C GLN A 204 22.75 -23.56 -3.00
N GLN A 205 22.29 -23.01 -4.13
CA GLN A 205 22.95 -21.92 -4.85
C GLN A 205 22.69 -20.54 -4.23
N LEU A 206 21.55 -20.36 -3.57
CA LEU A 206 21.21 -19.08 -2.93
C LEU A 206 20.42 -19.29 -1.64
N GLN A 207 21.07 -18.94 -0.52
CA GLN A 207 20.44 -18.85 0.78
C GLN A 207 20.46 -17.41 1.26
N ILE A 208 19.31 -16.88 1.62
CA ILE A 208 19.16 -15.53 2.16
C ILE A 208 18.79 -15.68 3.63
N PRO A 209 19.70 -15.39 4.58
CA PRO A 209 19.40 -15.45 6.01
C PRO A 209 18.37 -14.42 6.45
N PRO A 210 17.62 -14.66 7.56
CA PRO A 210 16.65 -13.70 8.10
C PRO A 210 17.24 -12.32 8.40
N ALA A 211 18.49 -12.27 8.88
CA ALA A 211 19.20 -11.02 9.14
C ALA A 211 19.43 -10.19 7.85
N THR A 212 19.76 -10.86 6.74
CA THR A 212 19.91 -10.23 5.43
C THR A 212 18.55 -9.74 4.90
N THR A 213 17.50 -10.54 5.06
CA THR A 213 16.13 -10.16 4.72
C THR A 213 15.70 -8.91 5.49
N LEU A 214 16.00 -8.83 6.80
CA LEU A 214 15.76 -7.63 7.61
C LEU A 214 16.55 -6.43 7.10
N GLY A 215 17.81 -6.61 6.71
CA GLY A 215 18.62 -5.57 6.08
C GLY A 215 18.02 -5.04 4.77
N ILE A 216 17.46 -5.93 3.94
CA ILE A 216 16.76 -5.55 2.70
C ILE A 216 15.49 -4.77 3.03
N ILE A 217 14.70 -5.25 3.98
CA ILE A 217 13.45 -4.60 4.38
C ILE A 217 13.72 -3.19 4.91
N THR A 218 14.69 -3.03 5.81
CA THR A 218 14.98 -1.75 6.48
C THR A 218 15.67 -0.74 5.56
N ARG A 219 16.64 -1.17 4.75
CA ARG A 219 17.48 -0.25 3.95
C ARG A 219 16.96 -0.02 2.54
N TYR A 220 16.28 -1.01 1.95
CA TYR A 220 15.96 -1.01 0.51
C TYR A 220 14.47 -1.04 0.20
N THR A 221 13.60 -1.11 1.21
CA THR A 221 12.15 -1.04 1.02
C THR A 221 11.50 0.00 1.93
N ARG A 222 10.63 0.85 1.38
CA ARG A 222 9.81 1.81 2.13
C ARG A 222 8.36 1.71 1.69
N GLU A 223 7.71 0.63 2.09
CA GLU A 223 6.31 0.34 1.72
C GLU A 223 5.57 -0.41 2.83
N ALA A 224 4.24 -0.41 2.78
CA ALA A 224 3.41 -1.17 3.71
C ALA A 224 3.28 -2.65 3.35
N GLY A 225 3.30 -2.98 2.05
CA GLY A 225 3.26 -4.35 1.53
C GLY A 225 4.65 -4.97 1.33
N VAL A 226 4.70 -5.98 0.45
CA VAL A 226 5.92 -6.71 0.08
C VAL A 226 6.24 -6.67 -1.42
N ARG A 227 5.64 -5.74 -2.18
CA ARG A 227 5.84 -5.67 -3.64
C ARG A 227 7.25 -5.24 -4.03
N SER A 228 7.79 -4.21 -3.38
CA SER A 228 9.17 -3.77 -3.54
C SER A 228 10.13 -4.80 -2.97
N LEU A 229 9.78 -5.46 -1.86
CA LEU A 229 10.58 -6.56 -1.31
C LEU A 229 10.71 -7.71 -2.33
N ASP A 230 9.60 -8.15 -2.92
CA ASP A 230 9.57 -9.19 -3.98
C ASP A 230 10.44 -8.79 -5.18
N ARG A 231 10.35 -7.54 -5.64
CA ARG A 231 11.20 -7.01 -6.72
C ARG A 231 12.69 -7.01 -6.37
N LYS A 232 13.06 -6.64 -5.14
CA LYS A 232 14.47 -6.63 -4.68
C LYS A 232 15.01 -8.05 -4.56
N LEU A 233 14.23 -8.98 -4.02
CA LEU A 233 14.58 -10.39 -3.97
C LEU A 233 14.76 -10.97 -5.38
N GLY A 234 13.86 -10.64 -6.32
CA GLY A 234 14.00 -11.04 -7.72
C GLY A 234 15.25 -10.48 -8.40
N ALA A 235 15.64 -9.23 -8.09
CA ALA A 235 16.90 -8.65 -8.58
C ALA A 235 18.14 -9.39 -8.06
N ILE A 236 18.13 -9.79 -6.78
CA ILE A 236 19.20 -10.61 -6.19
C ILE A 236 19.24 -11.98 -6.85
N CYS A 237 18.10 -12.67 -6.99
CA CYS A 237 18.02 -13.98 -7.65
C CYS A 237 18.55 -13.89 -9.08
N ARG A 238 18.16 -12.87 -9.84
CA ARG A 238 18.67 -12.65 -11.20
C ARG A 238 20.18 -12.44 -11.24
N ALA A 239 20.72 -11.61 -10.36
CA ALA A 239 22.17 -11.36 -10.30
C ALA A 239 22.96 -12.63 -9.96
N VAL A 240 22.43 -13.46 -9.07
CA VAL A 240 23.04 -14.76 -8.73
C VAL A 240 22.92 -15.74 -9.89
N ALA A 241 21.76 -15.80 -10.56
CA ALA A 241 21.58 -16.64 -11.75
C ALA A 241 22.59 -16.31 -12.86
N VAL A 242 22.86 -15.02 -13.09
CA VAL A 242 23.92 -14.57 -14.02
C VAL A 242 25.29 -15.10 -13.58
N LYS A 243 25.67 -14.92 -12.31
CA LYS A 243 26.96 -15.44 -11.80
C LYS A 243 27.10 -16.96 -11.87
N VAL A 244 26.01 -17.69 -11.63
CA VAL A 244 25.97 -19.16 -11.73
C VAL A 244 26.13 -19.58 -13.20
N ALA A 245 25.55 -18.83 -14.14
CA ALA A 245 25.66 -19.09 -15.57
C ALA A 245 27.03 -18.71 -16.15
N GLU A 246 27.67 -17.65 -15.65
CA GLU A 246 28.99 -17.16 -16.10
C GLU A 246 30.17 -18.01 -15.59
N GLY A 247 29.96 -18.83 -14.55
CA GLY A 247 31.03 -19.62 -13.92
C GLY A 247 32.01 -18.76 -13.09
N PRO A 248 32.95 -19.39 -12.35
CA PRO A 248 33.78 -18.68 -11.39
C PRO A 248 34.88 -17.85 -12.08
N HIS A 249 34.64 -16.56 -12.34
CA HIS A 249 35.71 -15.60 -12.59
C HIS A 249 35.45 -14.17 -12.08
N ARG A 250 36.46 -13.69 -11.35
CA ARG A 250 36.86 -12.30 -10.99
C ARG A 250 36.04 -11.55 -9.93
N GLU A 251 36.56 -11.63 -8.70
CA GLU A 251 36.39 -10.61 -7.66
C GLU A 251 37.02 -9.27 -8.13
N ALA A 252 36.27 -8.18 -7.97
CA ALA A 252 36.80 -6.82 -8.05
C ALA A 252 36.53 -6.10 -6.72
N LYS A 253 37.63 -5.69 -6.08
CA LYS A 253 37.74 -4.85 -4.87
C LYS A 253 36.95 -3.54 -5.02
N LEU A 254 36.32 -3.09 -3.94
CA LEU A 254 35.96 -1.68 -3.75
C LEU A 254 36.65 -1.14 -2.48
N GLU A 255 37.46 -0.10 -2.69
CA GLU A 255 38.19 0.64 -1.66
C GLU A 255 37.29 1.67 -0.96
N ARG A 256 37.58 1.92 0.32
CA ARG A 256 36.99 2.98 1.16
C ARG A 256 37.75 4.29 0.98
N ALA A 257 37.08 5.42 1.16
CA ALA A 257 37.71 6.72 1.37
C ALA A 257 37.07 7.42 2.59
N ASP A 258 37.95 8.00 3.40
CA ASP A 258 37.71 8.65 4.70
C ASP A 258 37.49 10.18 4.58
N THR A 259 36.83 10.71 5.62
CA THR A 259 36.98 12.02 6.33
C THR A 259 36.79 13.39 5.64
N MET A 260 36.06 14.32 6.28
CA MET A 260 36.56 15.38 7.20
C MET A 260 35.45 16.37 7.63
N GLU A 261 35.57 16.91 8.86
CA GLU A 261 34.77 17.97 9.50
C GLU A 261 35.30 19.37 9.17
N ALA A 262 34.46 20.40 9.32
CA ALA A 262 34.89 21.79 9.53
C ALA A 262 33.82 22.60 10.30
N GLU A 263 34.26 23.26 11.38
CA GLU A 263 33.53 24.29 12.13
C GLU A 263 33.63 25.67 11.46
N ALA A 264 32.63 26.52 11.63
CA ALA A 264 32.78 27.97 11.59
C ALA A 264 31.68 28.69 12.38
N SER A 265 32.10 29.52 13.33
CA SER A 265 31.27 30.46 14.09
C SER A 265 31.13 31.80 13.37
N GLY A 266 29.93 32.38 13.33
CA GLY A 266 29.71 33.77 12.91
C GLY A 266 28.29 34.24 13.22
N SER A 267 28.16 35.42 13.82
CA SER A 267 26.88 36.10 14.09
C SER A 267 26.53 37.03 12.94
N PHE A 268 25.37 36.84 12.30
CA PHE A 268 24.83 37.78 11.30
C PHE A 268 23.31 37.85 11.40
N ASP A 269 22.76 39.00 11.03
CA ASP A 269 21.33 39.19 10.74
C ASP A 269 20.97 38.28 9.56
N LEU A 270 20.11 37.29 9.78
CA LEU A 270 19.99 36.10 8.92
C LEU A 270 18.93 36.19 7.82
N LEU A 271 18.19 37.30 7.72
CA LEU A 271 17.06 37.43 6.80
C LEU A 271 17.28 38.46 5.69
N ASP A 272 18.20 39.40 5.85
CA ASP A 272 18.57 40.34 4.79
C ASP A 272 19.72 39.72 3.96
N ASN A 273 19.48 39.48 2.67
CA ASN A 273 20.40 38.85 1.69
C ASN A 273 20.66 37.32 1.81
N THR A 274 19.76 36.54 2.43
CA THR A 274 19.89 35.06 2.44
C THR A 274 18.72 34.40 1.73
N ASP A 275 19.01 33.74 0.59
CA ASP A 275 18.04 32.90 -0.10
C ASP A 275 17.97 31.51 0.55
N ILE A 276 16.77 31.10 0.98
CA ILE A 276 16.55 29.80 1.62
C ILE A 276 15.78 28.89 0.67
N HIS A 277 16.41 27.77 0.31
CA HIS A 277 15.77 26.73 -0.49
C HIS A 277 15.38 25.53 0.39
N LEU A 278 14.08 25.35 0.61
CA LEU A 278 13.52 24.19 1.30
C LEU A 278 13.20 23.07 0.29
N HIS A 279 14.00 22.01 0.29
CA HIS A 279 13.81 20.88 -0.60
C HIS A 279 13.10 19.71 0.08
N PHE A 280 12.00 19.24 -0.51
CA PHE A 280 11.28 18.05 -0.09
C PHE A 280 11.54 16.89 -1.08
N PRO A 281 12.41 15.92 -0.78
CA PRO A 281 12.85 14.89 -1.73
C PRO A 281 11.71 13.99 -2.22
N ALA A 282 11.75 13.52 -3.46
CA ALA A 282 10.65 12.83 -4.15
C ALA A 282 9.45 13.73 -4.52
N GLY A 283 9.73 14.81 -5.26
CA GLY A 283 8.72 15.77 -5.74
C GLY A 283 7.65 15.23 -6.70
N ALA A 284 7.83 14.00 -7.22
CA ALA A 284 6.83 13.33 -8.05
C ALA A 284 5.67 12.71 -7.26
N VAL A 285 5.79 12.63 -5.93
CA VAL A 285 4.70 12.19 -5.03
C VAL A 285 4.00 13.43 -4.50
N THR A 286 2.68 13.51 -4.63
CA THR A 286 1.87 14.61 -4.09
C THR A 286 2.03 14.65 -2.57
N LYS A 287 2.69 15.70 -2.05
CA LYS A 287 2.88 15.95 -0.62
C LYS A 287 1.97 17.09 -0.19
N ASP A 288 0.67 16.82 -0.19
CA ASP A 288 -0.34 17.78 0.24
C ASP A 288 -0.70 17.59 1.70
N GLY A 289 -0.68 18.70 2.45
CA GLY A 289 -1.17 18.79 3.82
C GLY A 289 -0.24 19.57 4.75
N PRO A 290 -0.78 20.41 5.65
CA PRO A 290 0.00 21.28 6.54
C PRO A 290 0.79 20.53 7.62
N SER A 291 0.69 19.19 7.66
CA SER A 291 1.24 18.34 8.71
C SER A 291 2.77 18.28 8.81
N ALA A 292 3.49 18.93 7.88
CA ALA A 292 4.94 19.10 7.91
C ALA A 292 5.40 20.40 8.60
N GLY A 293 4.48 21.24 9.08
CA GLY A 293 4.77 22.56 9.63
C GLY A 293 5.85 22.54 10.72
N VAL A 294 5.71 21.68 11.72
CA VAL A 294 6.72 21.53 12.79
C VAL A 294 8.07 21.04 12.28
N THR A 295 8.09 20.24 11.20
CA THR A 295 9.32 19.72 10.59
C THR A 295 10.08 20.82 9.87
N ILE A 296 9.35 21.68 9.14
CA ILE A 296 9.93 22.82 8.42
C ILE A 296 10.55 23.79 9.43
N VAL A 297 9.82 24.15 10.48
CA VAL A 297 10.33 25.06 11.50
C VAL A 297 11.54 24.49 12.22
N THR A 298 11.54 23.19 12.54
CA THR A 298 12.71 22.55 13.17
C THR A 298 13.92 22.52 12.24
N CYS A 299 13.72 22.31 10.93
CA CYS A 299 14.78 22.40 9.92
C CYS A 299 15.37 23.80 9.84
N LEU A 300 14.53 24.84 9.83
CA LEU A 300 14.99 26.23 9.83
C LEU A 300 15.69 26.59 11.15
N ALA A 301 15.16 26.16 12.28
CA ALA A 301 15.80 26.35 13.58
C ALA A 301 17.18 25.69 13.62
N SER A 302 17.34 24.50 13.04
CA SER A 302 18.63 23.82 12.90
C SER A 302 19.59 24.61 12.00
N LEU A 303 19.12 25.05 10.83
CA LEU A 303 19.90 25.84 9.86
C LEU A 303 20.44 27.13 10.50
N PHE A 304 19.59 27.87 11.20
CA PHE A 304 19.96 29.17 11.78
C PHE A 304 20.72 29.09 13.10
N SER A 305 20.48 28.04 13.89
CA SER A 305 21.20 27.86 15.17
C SER A 305 22.53 27.12 15.02
N GLY A 306 22.78 26.48 13.87
CA GLY A 306 23.92 25.58 13.65
C GLY A 306 23.85 24.30 14.48
N ARG A 307 22.72 24.03 15.15
CA ARG A 307 22.52 22.82 15.96
C ARG A 307 21.97 21.71 15.10
N LEU A 308 22.48 20.51 15.26
CA LEU A 308 21.99 19.34 14.55
C LEU A 308 20.73 18.79 15.24
N VAL A 309 19.71 18.48 14.42
CA VAL A 309 18.54 17.74 14.88
C VAL A 309 18.95 16.28 15.12
N ARG A 310 18.37 15.66 16.14
CA ARG A 310 18.58 14.24 16.42
C ARG A 310 18.23 13.38 15.20
N SER A 311 19.11 12.46 14.86
CA SER A 311 18.94 11.55 13.71
C SER A 311 17.92 10.44 13.94
N ASP A 312 17.52 10.19 15.19
CA ASP A 312 16.59 9.13 15.60
C ASP A 312 15.14 9.61 15.81
N VAL A 313 14.82 10.85 15.42
CA VAL A 313 13.53 11.51 15.64
C VAL A 313 12.70 11.61 14.36
N ALA A 314 11.44 11.16 14.43
CA ALA A 314 10.38 11.57 13.50
C ALA A 314 9.47 12.62 14.17
N MET A 315 8.91 13.54 13.39
CA MET A 315 7.93 14.49 13.88
C MET A 315 6.83 14.74 12.84
N THR A 316 5.62 15.03 13.31
CA THR A 316 4.49 15.46 12.48
C THR A 316 3.65 16.45 13.27
N GLY A 317 3.07 17.43 12.58
CA GLY A 317 2.25 18.45 13.22
C GLY A 317 2.08 19.64 12.30
N GLU A 318 0.86 20.13 12.22
CA GLU A 318 0.61 21.46 11.66
C GLU A 318 1.02 22.52 12.69
N ILE A 319 1.46 23.68 12.22
CA ILE A 319 1.88 24.79 13.08
C ILE A 319 1.15 26.07 12.72
N THR A 320 0.72 26.80 13.75
CA THR A 320 0.16 28.15 13.60
C THR A 320 1.25 29.22 13.71
N LEU A 321 0.96 30.43 13.25
CA LEU A 321 1.83 31.60 13.46
C LEU A 321 2.09 31.90 14.95
N ARG A 322 1.23 31.43 15.86
CA ARG A 322 1.40 31.57 17.31
C ARG A 322 2.23 30.45 17.94
N GLY A 323 2.79 29.54 17.14
CA GLY A 323 3.60 28.42 17.63
C GLY A 323 2.80 27.26 18.23
N LEU A 324 1.47 27.23 18.08
CA LEU A 324 0.66 26.09 18.52
C LEU A 324 0.76 24.93 17.52
N VAL A 325 0.84 23.70 18.05
CA VAL A 325 0.88 22.45 17.29
C VAL A 325 -0.51 21.88 17.16
N LEU A 326 -0.99 21.74 15.91
CA LEU A 326 -2.33 21.28 15.58
C LEU A 326 -2.35 19.78 15.19
N PRO A 327 -3.47 19.09 15.44
CA PRO A 327 -3.59 17.67 15.17
C PRO A 327 -3.53 17.35 13.68
N VAL A 328 -3.06 16.15 13.36
CA VAL A 328 -2.88 15.67 11.99
C VAL A 328 -3.47 14.28 11.82
N GLY A 329 -3.91 13.97 10.60
CA GLY A 329 -4.41 12.63 10.27
C GLY A 329 -3.30 11.61 10.03
N GLY A 330 -3.68 10.32 10.04
CA GLY A 330 -2.82 9.20 9.64
C GLY A 330 -1.70 8.88 10.62
N ILE A 331 -1.90 9.14 11.92
CA ILE A 331 -0.88 8.91 12.97
C ILE A 331 -0.37 7.48 12.95
N LYS A 332 -1.27 6.49 12.86
CA LYS A 332 -0.91 5.09 12.79
C LYS A 332 0.06 4.78 11.65
N ASP A 333 -0.23 5.24 10.44
CA ASP A 333 0.63 5.00 9.27
C ASP A 333 1.98 5.71 9.40
N LYS A 334 1.98 6.95 9.94
CA LYS A 334 3.19 7.74 10.20
C LYS A 334 4.09 7.10 11.25
N VAL A 335 3.53 6.60 12.35
CA VAL A 335 4.30 5.89 13.39
C VAL A 335 4.85 4.57 12.86
N LEU A 336 4.04 3.79 12.12
CA LEU A 336 4.52 2.55 11.51
C LEU A 336 5.64 2.82 10.50
N ALA A 337 5.59 3.92 9.75
CA ALA A 337 6.66 4.34 8.87
C ALA A 337 7.94 4.73 9.65
N ALA A 338 7.81 5.46 10.76
CA ALA A 338 8.93 5.83 11.62
C ALA A 338 9.62 4.59 12.24
N HIS A 339 8.83 3.65 12.76
CA HIS A 339 9.34 2.37 13.27
C HIS A 339 10.09 1.59 12.18
N ARG A 340 9.52 1.52 10.97
CA ARG A 340 10.16 0.85 9.82
C ARG A 340 11.48 1.49 9.41
N ALA A 341 11.59 2.81 9.56
CA ALA A 341 12.82 3.57 9.30
C ALA A 341 13.87 3.39 10.41
N GLY A 342 13.56 2.66 11.49
CA GLY A 342 14.47 2.43 12.61
C GLY A 342 14.61 3.62 13.56
N LEU A 343 13.70 4.60 13.47
CA LEU A 343 13.67 5.75 14.36
C LEU A 343 13.23 5.30 15.75
N LYS A 344 13.71 6.00 16.79
CA LYS A 344 13.47 5.64 18.19
C LYS A 344 12.50 6.57 18.88
N ARG A 345 12.35 7.79 18.39
CA ARG A 345 11.48 8.81 18.97
C ARG A 345 10.52 9.35 17.92
N VAL A 346 9.27 9.53 18.32
CA VAL A 346 8.24 10.16 17.48
C VAL A 346 7.58 11.31 18.24
N ILE A 347 7.64 12.52 17.68
CA ILE A 347 6.98 13.72 18.18
C ILE A 347 5.63 13.89 17.48
N LEU A 348 4.56 14.05 18.25
CA LEU A 348 3.18 14.11 17.78
C LEU A 348 2.48 15.33 18.40
N PRO A 349 1.39 15.84 17.80
CA PRO A 349 0.51 16.78 18.46
C PRO A 349 -0.15 16.14 19.69
N GLN A 350 -0.24 16.87 20.80
CA GLN A 350 -0.87 16.38 22.04
C GLN A 350 -2.31 15.91 21.81
N ARG A 351 -3.05 16.58 20.92
CA ARG A 351 -4.43 16.19 20.58
C ARG A 351 -4.56 14.85 19.85
N ASN A 352 -3.47 14.31 19.31
CA ASN A 352 -3.41 12.99 18.66
C ASN A 352 -3.01 11.86 19.63
N GLU A 353 -2.85 12.12 20.93
CA GLU A 353 -2.46 11.10 21.91
C GLU A 353 -3.42 9.91 21.94
N LYS A 354 -4.72 10.16 21.76
CA LYS A 354 -5.76 9.12 21.70
C LYS A 354 -5.54 8.14 20.54
N ASP A 355 -4.99 8.60 19.42
CA ASP A 355 -4.75 7.76 18.24
C ASP A 355 -3.63 6.75 18.46
N LEU A 356 -2.83 6.93 19.53
CA LEU A 356 -1.82 5.95 19.92
C LEU A 356 -2.48 4.60 20.24
N GLU A 357 -3.72 4.58 20.72
CA GLU A 357 -4.48 3.35 21.02
C GLU A 357 -4.66 2.42 19.83
N GLU A 358 -4.56 2.93 18.60
CA GLU A 358 -4.68 2.13 17.38
C GLU A 358 -3.38 1.42 16.97
N ILE A 359 -2.26 1.75 17.62
CA ILE A 359 -0.93 1.28 17.27
C ILE A 359 -0.66 -0.07 17.97
N PRO A 360 -0.12 -1.08 17.28
CA PRO A 360 0.24 -2.37 17.89
C PRO A 360 1.19 -2.23 19.10
N GLY A 361 0.95 -3.01 20.16
CA GLY A 361 1.70 -2.89 21.43
C GLY A 361 3.18 -3.30 21.37
N ASN A 362 3.61 -4.05 20.36
CA ASN A 362 5.03 -4.28 20.06
C ASN A 362 5.70 -2.99 19.57
N VAL A 363 5.09 -2.29 18.60
CA VAL A 363 5.62 -1.03 18.06
C VAL A 363 5.67 0.06 19.13
N ARG A 364 4.67 0.12 20.02
CA ARG A 364 4.67 1.11 21.10
C ARG A 364 5.79 0.91 22.12
N ARG A 365 6.26 -0.32 22.32
CA ARG A 365 7.37 -0.62 23.25
C ARG A 365 8.73 -0.26 22.66
N ASP A 366 8.85 -0.28 21.34
CA ASP A 366 10.10 0.02 20.62
C ASP A 366 10.33 1.52 20.39
N LEU A 367 9.28 2.33 20.52
CA LEU A 367 9.29 3.77 20.25
C LEU A 367 9.02 4.58 21.50
N SER A 368 9.75 5.68 21.66
CA SER A 368 9.45 6.75 22.61
C SER A 368 8.54 7.79 21.95
N PHE A 369 7.36 8.03 22.53
CA PHE A 369 6.45 9.06 22.07
C PHE A 369 6.60 10.34 22.88
N VAL A 370 6.65 11.47 22.19
CA VAL A 370 6.60 12.81 22.80
C VAL A 370 5.40 13.55 22.23
N THR A 371 4.47 13.92 23.09
CA THR A 371 3.30 14.72 22.72
C THR A 371 3.60 16.19 22.96
N ALA A 372 3.35 17.04 21.96
CA ALA A 372 3.62 18.48 22.02
C ALA A 372 2.37 19.30 21.69
N SER A 373 2.15 20.36 22.47
CA SER A 373 1.09 21.36 22.31
C SER A 373 1.59 22.65 21.66
N CYS A 374 2.88 22.95 21.82
CA CYS A 374 3.55 24.13 21.28
C CYS A 374 4.90 23.79 20.65
N LEU A 375 5.43 24.73 19.86
CA LEU A 375 6.69 24.57 19.15
C LEU A 375 7.89 24.37 20.08
N ASP A 376 7.91 25.03 21.24
CA ASP A 376 9.02 24.93 22.19
C ASP A 376 9.21 23.49 22.68
N GLU A 377 8.12 22.78 22.95
CA GLU A 377 8.15 21.36 23.32
C GLU A 377 8.70 20.49 22.17
N VAL A 378 8.33 20.79 20.93
CA VAL A 378 8.86 20.09 19.75
C VAL A 378 10.37 20.30 19.63
N LEU A 379 10.83 21.56 19.68
CA LEU A 379 12.26 21.86 19.57
C LEU A 379 13.04 21.24 20.73
N ASN A 380 12.54 21.34 21.97
CA ASN A 380 13.18 20.70 23.13
C ASN A 380 13.32 19.18 22.97
N ALA A 381 12.35 18.52 22.34
CA ALA A 381 12.39 17.08 22.10
C ALA A 381 13.24 16.67 20.89
N ALA A 382 13.41 17.57 19.92
CA ALA A 382 14.09 17.33 18.65
C ALA A 382 15.62 17.52 18.71
N PHE A 383 16.13 18.32 19.64
CA PHE A 383 17.57 18.59 19.80
C PHE A 383 18.14 17.91 21.06
N ASP A 384 19.40 17.47 20.99
CA ASP A 384 20.10 16.94 22.15
C ASP A 384 20.34 18.05 23.20
N GLY A 385 20.02 17.75 24.46
CA GLY A 385 20.11 18.69 25.58
C GLY A 385 19.01 19.77 25.62
N GLY A 386 17.98 19.68 24.76
CA GLY A 386 16.89 20.67 24.68
C GLY A 386 17.25 21.91 23.86
N PHE A 387 16.24 22.66 23.44
CA PHE A 387 16.38 23.88 22.65
C PHE A 387 16.28 25.12 23.56
N SER A 388 17.30 25.34 24.39
CA SER A 388 17.41 26.60 25.14
C SER A 388 17.90 27.71 24.22
N VAL A 389 17.05 28.72 23.98
CA VAL A 389 17.51 30.01 23.48
C VAL A 389 18.29 30.67 24.62
N LYS A 390 19.60 30.43 24.70
CA LYS A 390 20.45 31.35 25.47
C LYS A 390 20.32 32.69 24.76
N ALA A 391 19.55 33.61 25.34
CA ALA A 391 19.59 35.00 24.93
C ALA A 391 21.06 35.42 24.97
N ARG A 392 21.65 35.71 23.80
CA ARG A 392 22.92 36.43 23.78
C ARG A 392 22.61 37.79 24.42
N PRO A 393 23.26 38.16 25.54
CA PRO A 393 23.14 39.50 26.06
C PRO A 393 23.77 40.42 25.01
N GLY A 394 22.94 41.09 24.21
CA GLY A 394 23.41 41.99 23.15
C GLY A 394 22.49 42.20 21.96
N LEU A 395 21.45 41.37 21.75
CA LEU A 395 20.62 41.44 20.53
C LEU A 395 19.24 42.11 20.70
N LEU A 396 18.93 42.65 21.88
CA LEU A 396 17.76 43.53 22.07
C LEU A 396 18.20 44.98 21.91
N ASN A 397 18.47 45.39 20.66
CA ASN A 397 18.39 46.79 20.23
C ASN A 397 18.52 46.85 18.71
N SER A 398 17.40 46.81 17.99
CA SER A 398 16.88 47.99 17.30
C SER A 398 15.78 47.62 16.29
N LYS A 399 14.60 48.17 16.57
CA LYS A 399 13.53 48.56 15.64
C LYS A 399 12.70 47.46 14.93
N LEU A 400 11.50 47.31 15.53
CA LEU A 400 10.17 47.15 14.94
C LEU A 400 9.80 45.81 14.31
#